data_AF-F2SMH6-F1
#
_entry.id   AF-F2SMH6-F1
#
_cell.length_a   1.000
_cell.length_b   1.000
_cell.length_c   1.000
_cell.angle_alpha   90.00
_cell.angle_beta   90.00
_cell.angle_gamma   90.00
#
_symmetry.space_group_name_H-M   'P 1'
#
loop_
_entity.id
_entity.type
_entity.pdbx_description
1 polymer ?
#
loop_
_entity_poly.entity_id
_entity_poly.type
_entity_poly.pdbx_seq_one_letter_code
_entity_poly.pdbx_strand_id
1 'polypeptide(L)'
;MKVMISTSGSQLLPQNAVKAVREHLLPYTTVLTPNIPEAVLLLRDSGVDVKEPENLHDAIALAKQVHKLGPRHILLKGGHLPLNAQREKPTSDADAAIVIDILYDGQTVSLVEATFSRSKNTHGTGCSLASAIAANLAGEIEITRAVREACRYVEAGINTSTDLGKGNGPINHFHSLYSLPYAPGHFIDYILERPDVQPVWQAFTEHEFVQKLSIGALPVENFKWYLVQDYLYLVNFARSNALAAYKSHTVDEIAMSAQIVLHIQHEMKLHLDYCASFGLSKEDIESSKESLTCTAYSRYILDIGQSGDWLALQFALAPCLLGYGAIAQRLFHAEESVREGNNYWKWIENYVADDYSAAVKLGSATLEKHSRQISPFRVEELVQIFIRATELEIGFWDMGLRGE
;
A
#
# COMPACT_ATOMS: atom_id res chain seq x y z
N MET A 1 27.89 -2.36 -21.22
CA MET A 1 28.48 -1.62 -22.36
C MET A 1 27.37 -0.87 -23.09
N LYS A 2 27.61 0.35 -23.59
CA LYS A 2 26.64 1.10 -24.41
C LYS A 2 26.39 0.33 -25.72
N VAL A 3 25.15 0.36 -26.19
CA VAL A 3 24.64 -0.40 -27.34
C VAL A 3 25.52 -0.17 -28.58
N MET A 4 26.12 -1.23 -29.15
CA MET A 4 26.89 -1.19 -30.41
C MET A 4 25.96 -1.26 -31.62
N ILE A 5 24.88 -2.03 -31.49
CA ILE A 5 23.82 -2.18 -32.49
C ILE A 5 22.48 -2.07 -31.74
N SER A 6 21.62 -1.12 -32.13
CA SER A 6 20.29 -0.96 -31.51
C SER A 6 19.44 -2.22 -31.66
N THR A 7 18.42 -2.38 -30.81
CA THR A 7 17.38 -3.42 -31.01
C THR A 7 16.66 -3.28 -32.35
N SER A 8 16.78 -2.13 -33.03
CA SER A 8 16.28 -1.87 -34.38
C SER A 8 17.34 -2.10 -35.49
N GLY A 9 18.51 -2.65 -35.16
CA GLY A 9 19.55 -3.04 -36.11
C GLY A 9 20.52 -1.94 -36.56
N SER A 10 20.43 -0.72 -36.04
CA SER A 10 21.32 0.38 -36.44
C SER A 10 22.68 0.27 -35.76
N GLN A 11 23.77 0.26 -36.54
CA GLN A 11 25.13 0.33 -35.99
C GLN A 11 25.41 1.71 -35.40
N LEU A 12 25.75 1.76 -34.11
CA LEU A 12 25.93 3.01 -33.35
C LEU A 12 27.40 3.32 -33.06
N LEU A 13 28.29 2.33 -33.20
CA LEU A 13 29.73 2.50 -32.96
C LEU A 13 30.55 2.29 -34.24
N PRO A 14 31.53 3.18 -34.51
CA PRO A 14 32.46 3.00 -35.62
C PRO A 14 33.40 1.80 -35.36
N GLN A 15 33.94 1.22 -36.43
CA GLN A 15 34.68 -0.05 -36.37
C GLN A 15 35.93 0.01 -35.46
N ASN A 16 36.64 1.14 -35.46
CA ASN A 16 37.77 1.36 -34.56
C ASN A 16 37.37 1.31 -33.07
N ALA A 17 36.15 1.74 -32.73
CA ALA A 17 35.65 1.67 -31.36
C ALA A 17 35.30 0.23 -30.96
N VAL A 18 34.76 -0.59 -31.87
CA VAL A 18 34.49 -2.02 -31.63
C VAL A 18 35.80 -2.76 -31.33
N LYS A 19 36.84 -2.52 -32.13
CA LYS A 19 38.18 -3.08 -31.90
C LYS A 19 38.74 -2.67 -30.53
N ALA A 20 38.66 -1.39 -30.19
CA ALA A 20 39.14 -0.89 -28.90
C ALA A 20 38.42 -1.52 -27.71
N VAL A 21 37.10 -1.72 -27.81
CA VAL A 21 36.33 -2.43 -26.79
C VAL A 21 36.83 -3.86 -26.64
N ARG A 22 36.97 -4.58 -27.76
CA ARG A 22 37.41 -5.99 -27.76
C ARG A 22 38.79 -6.15 -27.15
N GLU A 23 39.74 -5.31 -27.54
CA GLU A 23 41.16 -5.47 -27.16
C GLU A 23 41.50 -4.82 -25.81
N HIS A 24 40.78 -3.77 -25.39
CA HIS A 24 41.14 -3.00 -24.18
C HIS A 24 40.11 -3.07 -23.04
N LEU A 25 38.83 -3.36 -23.31
CA LEU A 25 37.79 -3.37 -22.27
C LEU A 25 37.30 -4.78 -21.91
N LEU A 26 37.07 -5.65 -22.89
CA LEU A 26 36.57 -7.01 -22.64
C LEU A 26 37.44 -7.83 -21.67
N PRO A 27 38.79 -7.77 -21.73
CA PRO A 27 39.64 -8.52 -20.79
C PRO A 27 39.43 -8.16 -19.30
N TYR A 28 38.91 -6.96 -19.01
CA TYR A 28 38.64 -6.50 -17.64
C TYR A 28 37.14 -6.54 -17.29
N THR A 29 36.29 -6.99 -18.22
CA THR A 29 34.84 -6.95 -18.06
C THR A 29 34.35 -8.12 -17.20
N THR A 30 33.72 -7.82 -16.06
CA THR A 30 33.10 -8.84 -15.19
C THR A 30 31.94 -9.55 -15.88
N VAL A 31 31.06 -8.80 -16.55
CA VAL A 31 29.93 -9.36 -17.30
C VAL A 31 29.69 -8.53 -18.55
N LEU A 32 29.68 -9.19 -19.71
CA LEU A 32 29.30 -8.61 -20.99
C LEU A 32 27.86 -8.99 -21.30
N THR A 33 27.03 -8.04 -21.73
CA THR A 33 25.59 -8.23 -21.95
C THR A 33 25.17 -7.98 -23.42
N PRO A 34 25.72 -8.69 -24.42
CA PRO A 34 25.48 -8.37 -25.82
C PRO A 34 24.11 -8.91 -26.28
N ASN A 35 23.44 -8.21 -27.21
CA ASN A 35 22.37 -8.84 -27.98
C ASN A 35 23.00 -9.75 -29.06
N ILE A 36 22.18 -10.55 -29.74
CA ILE A 36 22.67 -11.46 -30.78
C ILE A 36 23.45 -10.72 -31.89
N PRO A 37 22.94 -9.63 -32.49
CA PRO A 37 23.71 -8.84 -33.46
C PRO A 37 25.05 -8.31 -32.93
N GLU A 38 25.09 -7.80 -31.69
CA GLU A 38 26.29 -7.31 -31.01
C GLU A 38 27.32 -8.43 -30.80
N ALA A 39 26.87 -9.62 -30.42
CA ALA A 39 27.73 -10.80 -30.24
C ALA A 39 28.36 -11.26 -31.56
N VAL A 40 27.56 -11.30 -32.64
CA VAL A 40 28.04 -11.64 -33.99
C VAL A 40 29.05 -10.60 -34.48
N LEU A 41 28.80 -9.30 -34.26
CA LEU A 41 29.71 -8.22 -34.63
C LEU A 41 31.07 -8.37 -33.94
N LEU A 42 31.09 -8.63 -32.62
CA LEU A 42 32.32 -8.79 -31.84
C LEU A 42 33.17 -9.97 -32.33
N LEU A 43 32.53 -11.09 -32.69
CA LEU A 43 33.23 -12.26 -33.22
C LEU A 43 33.77 -12.03 -34.63
N ARG A 44 32.99 -11.39 -35.51
CA ARG A 44 33.45 -11.02 -36.85
C ARG A 44 34.64 -10.06 -36.82
N ASP A 45 34.63 -9.07 -35.91
CA ASP A 45 35.78 -8.18 -35.70
C ASP A 45 37.04 -8.93 -35.21
N SER A 46 36.86 -10.06 -34.52
CA SER A 46 37.98 -10.94 -34.10
C SER A 46 38.49 -11.88 -35.20
N GLY A 47 37.90 -11.84 -36.41
CA GLY A 47 38.25 -12.71 -37.53
C GLY A 47 37.56 -14.08 -37.53
N VAL A 48 36.56 -14.29 -36.66
CA VAL A 48 35.76 -15.51 -36.61
C VAL A 48 34.53 -15.33 -37.49
N ASP A 49 34.36 -16.21 -38.49
CA ASP A 49 33.12 -16.27 -39.26
C ASP A 49 32.05 -17.02 -38.46
N VAL A 50 30.95 -16.32 -38.16
CA VAL A 50 29.84 -16.83 -37.34
C VAL A 50 28.51 -16.40 -37.94
N LYS A 51 27.56 -17.33 -37.91
CA LYS A 51 26.18 -17.12 -38.33
C LYS A 51 25.32 -16.69 -37.16
N GLU A 52 24.19 -16.04 -37.45
CA GLU A 52 23.19 -15.79 -36.43
C GLU A 52 22.59 -17.12 -35.95
N PRO A 53 22.31 -17.26 -34.65
CA PRO A 53 21.78 -18.49 -34.08
C PRO A 53 20.33 -18.71 -34.52
N GLU A 54 19.98 -19.95 -34.89
CA GLU A 54 18.61 -20.29 -35.31
C GLU A 54 17.80 -20.96 -34.20
N ASN A 55 18.48 -21.44 -33.16
CA ASN A 55 17.89 -22.14 -32.03
C ASN A 55 18.71 -21.90 -30.73
N LEU A 56 18.20 -22.42 -29.62
CA LEU A 56 18.84 -22.25 -28.30
C LEU A 56 20.26 -22.85 -28.25
N HIS A 57 20.51 -23.98 -28.93
CA HIS A 57 21.83 -24.60 -28.95
C HIS A 57 22.87 -23.71 -29.63
N ASP A 58 22.52 -23.11 -30.77
CA ASP A 58 23.37 -22.16 -31.48
C ASP A 58 23.65 -20.92 -30.63
N ALA A 59 22.63 -20.41 -29.91
CA ALA A 59 22.78 -19.26 -29.04
C ALA A 59 23.72 -19.55 -27.86
N ILE A 60 23.66 -20.75 -27.26
CA ILE A 60 24.61 -21.20 -26.24
C ILE A 60 26.03 -21.28 -26.83
N ALA A 61 26.18 -21.84 -28.04
CA ALA A 61 27.46 -21.92 -28.72
C ALA A 61 28.04 -20.52 -28.99
N LEU A 62 27.20 -19.57 -29.41
CA LEU A 62 27.57 -18.17 -29.61
C LEU A 62 28.08 -17.53 -28.31
N ALA A 63 27.36 -17.69 -27.19
CA ALA A 63 27.78 -17.18 -25.89
C ALA A 63 29.15 -17.73 -25.46
N LYS A 64 29.39 -19.03 -25.67
CA LYS A 64 30.69 -19.68 -25.39
C LYS A 64 31.82 -19.15 -26.27
N GLN A 65 31.54 -18.81 -27.52
CA GLN A 65 32.53 -18.20 -28.42
C GLN A 65 32.87 -16.77 -27.98
N VAL A 66 31.87 -15.95 -27.66
CA VAL A 66 32.08 -14.56 -27.21
C VAL A 66 32.87 -14.52 -25.90
N HIS A 67 32.67 -15.48 -24.99
CA HIS A 67 33.46 -15.60 -23.75
C HIS A 67 34.97 -15.68 -24.01
N LYS A 68 35.39 -16.30 -25.11
CA LYS A 68 36.82 -16.41 -25.48
C LYS A 68 37.47 -15.06 -25.80
N LEU A 69 36.68 -13.99 -25.94
CA LEU A 69 37.19 -12.63 -26.16
C LEU A 69 37.68 -11.96 -24.86
N GLY A 70 37.54 -12.60 -23.70
CA GLY A 70 38.13 -12.14 -22.42
C GLY A 70 37.19 -11.79 -21.25
N PRO A 71 35.88 -11.51 -21.40
CA PRO A 71 35.05 -11.15 -20.24
C PRO A 71 34.83 -12.38 -19.33
N ARG A 72 34.70 -12.16 -18.02
CA ARG A 72 34.52 -13.26 -17.05
C ARG A 72 33.17 -13.97 -17.17
N HIS A 73 32.13 -13.24 -17.56
CA HIS A 73 30.79 -13.77 -17.78
C HIS A 73 30.17 -13.17 -19.04
N ILE A 74 29.34 -13.94 -19.73
CA ILE A 74 28.54 -13.50 -20.87
C ILE A 74 27.06 -13.66 -20.51
N LEU A 75 26.27 -12.60 -20.65
CA LEU A 75 24.82 -12.62 -20.68
C LEU A 75 24.34 -12.31 -22.11
N LEU A 76 24.21 -13.33 -22.94
CA LEU A 76 23.68 -13.18 -24.29
C LEU A 76 22.16 -12.96 -24.21
N LYS A 77 21.69 -11.79 -24.66
CA LYS A 77 20.26 -11.42 -24.60
C LYS A 77 19.47 -12.12 -25.70
N GLY A 78 18.41 -12.82 -25.33
CA GLY A 78 17.57 -13.63 -26.21
C GLY A 78 16.56 -12.85 -27.04
N GLY A 79 16.36 -11.55 -26.81
CA GLY A 79 15.27 -10.78 -27.44
C GLY A 79 15.22 -10.76 -28.98
N HIS A 80 16.29 -11.19 -29.66
CA HIS A 80 16.34 -11.33 -31.14
C HIS A 80 16.11 -12.78 -31.61
N LEU A 81 15.88 -13.70 -30.69
CA LEU A 81 15.54 -15.11 -30.93
C LEU A 81 14.35 -15.49 -30.03
N PRO A 82 13.16 -14.91 -30.27
CA PRO A 82 11.96 -15.38 -29.59
C PRO A 82 11.71 -16.85 -29.93
N LEU A 83 11.16 -17.60 -28.99
CA LEU A 83 10.82 -19.02 -29.16
C LEU A 83 9.32 -19.25 -28.88
N ASN A 84 8.76 -20.31 -29.44
CA ASN A 84 7.43 -20.80 -29.09
C ASN A 84 7.43 -21.52 -27.72
N ALA A 85 6.27 -21.99 -27.28
CA ALA A 85 6.12 -22.72 -26.02
C ALA A 85 6.96 -24.02 -25.95
N GLN A 86 7.33 -24.59 -27.10
CA GLN A 86 8.16 -25.77 -27.25
C GLN A 86 9.66 -25.45 -27.34
N ARG A 87 10.06 -24.17 -27.18
CA ARG A 87 11.44 -23.67 -27.31
C ARG A 87 12.02 -23.78 -28.72
N GLU A 88 11.17 -23.71 -29.73
CA GLU A 88 11.53 -23.74 -31.14
C GLU A 88 11.34 -22.36 -31.77
N LYS A 89 11.99 -22.13 -32.92
CA LYS A 89 11.83 -20.88 -33.66
C LYS A 89 10.38 -20.74 -34.13
N PRO A 90 9.70 -19.62 -33.82
CA PRO A 90 8.30 -19.45 -34.16
C PRO A 90 8.11 -19.35 -35.67
N THR A 91 6.99 -19.92 -36.16
CA THR A 91 6.59 -19.85 -37.57
C THR A 91 5.92 -18.53 -37.93
N SER A 92 5.43 -17.80 -36.92
CA SER A 92 4.85 -16.46 -37.05
C SER A 92 5.07 -15.63 -35.78
N ASP A 93 4.99 -14.30 -35.86
CA ASP A 93 5.09 -13.42 -34.68
C ASP A 93 3.99 -13.68 -33.63
N ALA A 94 2.88 -14.31 -34.03
CA ALA A 94 1.84 -14.73 -33.11
C ALA A 94 2.30 -15.89 -32.21
N ASP A 95 3.17 -16.76 -32.70
CA ASP A 95 3.63 -17.97 -32.03
C ASP A 95 4.80 -17.71 -31.06
N ALA A 96 5.37 -16.51 -31.08
CA ALA A 96 6.41 -16.08 -30.14
C ALA A 96 5.84 -15.99 -28.72
N ALA A 97 6.39 -16.79 -27.80
CA ALA A 97 5.88 -16.96 -26.44
C ALA A 97 6.92 -16.66 -25.36
N ILE A 98 8.19 -17.02 -25.60
CA ILE A 98 9.26 -16.92 -24.59
C ILE A 98 10.52 -16.30 -25.18
N VAL A 99 11.32 -15.71 -24.29
CA VAL A 99 12.68 -15.25 -24.54
C VAL A 99 13.61 -15.92 -23.53
N ILE A 100 14.78 -16.35 -23.99
CA ILE A 100 15.79 -16.98 -23.12
C ILE A 100 17.08 -16.18 -23.19
N ASP A 101 17.42 -15.50 -22.09
CA ASP A 101 18.74 -14.92 -21.90
C ASP A 101 19.70 -16.00 -21.36
N ILE A 102 20.94 -16.00 -21.87
CA ILE A 102 21.93 -17.07 -21.61
C ILE A 102 23.10 -16.48 -20.84
N LEU A 103 23.26 -16.87 -19.58
CA LEU A 103 24.41 -16.54 -18.75
C LEU A 103 25.44 -17.69 -18.81
N TYR A 104 26.69 -17.36 -19.12
CA TYR A 104 27.80 -18.31 -19.17
C TYR A 104 29.03 -17.75 -18.43
N ASP A 105 29.60 -18.56 -17.52
CA ASP A 105 30.73 -18.20 -16.65
C ASP A 105 32.08 -18.85 -17.07
N GLY A 106 32.10 -19.54 -18.20
CA GLY A 106 33.24 -20.35 -18.66
C GLY A 106 33.11 -21.85 -18.37
N GLN A 107 32.21 -22.27 -17.47
CA GLN A 107 31.98 -23.66 -17.07
C GLN A 107 30.51 -24.05 -17.17
N THR A 108 29.62 -23.26 -16.57
CA THR A 108 28.19 -23.51 -16.45
C THR A 108 27.37 -22.55 -17.29
N VAL A 109 26.26 -23.06 -17.81
CA VAL A 109 25.27 -22.28 -18.56
C VAL A 109 24.02 -22.17 -17.71
N SER A 110 23.64 -20.94 -17.38
CA SER A 110 22.39 -20.61 -16.71
C SER A 110 21.43 -19.94 -17.68
N LEU A 111 20.18 -20.41 -17.72
CA LEU A 111 19.15 -19.86 -18.59
C LEU A 111 18.18 -19.00 -17.76
N VAL A 112 17.86 -17.81 -18.26
CA VAL A 112 16.84 -16.93 -17.70
C VAL A 112 15.71 -16.82 -18.71
N GLU A 113 14.62 -17.51 -18.42
CA GLU A 113 13.41 -17.54 -19.25
C GLU A 113 12.45 -16.44 -18.80
N ALA A 114 11.89 -15.71 -19.78
CA ALA A 114 10.88 -14.69 -19.58
C ALA A 114 9.80 -14.79 -20.65
N THR A 115 8.62 -14.25 -20.38
CA THR A 115 7.55 -14.17 -21.39
C THR A 115 7.94 -13.17 -22.49
N PHE A 116 7.69 -13.52 -23.75
CA PHE A 116 7.92 -12.62 -24.87
C PHE A 116 6.95 -11.43 -24.79
N SER A 117 7.48 -10.23 -24.63
CA SER A 117 6.67 -9.01 -24.59
C SER A 117 6.39 -8.49 -26.00
N ARG A 118 5.12 -8.16 -26.26
CA ARG A 118 4.67 -7.53 -27.52
C ARG A 118 4.69 -5.99 -27.45
N SER A 119 5.11 -5.42 -26.32
CA SER A 119 5.18 -3.97 -26.16
C SER A 119 6.20 -3.35 -27.10
N LYS A 120 5.87 -2.16 -27.66
CA LYS A 120 6.80 -1.35 -28.45
C LYS A 120 7.75 -0.54 -27.57
N ASN A 121 7.49 -0.48 -26.26
CA ASN A 121 8.24 0.31 -25.29
C ASN A 121 9.46 -0.47 -24.80
N THR A 122 10.44 -0.63 -25.68
CA THR A 122 11.67 -1.38 -25.43
C THR A 122 12.91 -0.50 -25.46
N HIS A 123 12.73 0.82 -25.55
CA HIS A 123 13.85 1.77 -25.56
C HIS A 123 14.58 1.73 -24.21
N GLY A 124 15.92 1.63 -24.27
CA GLY A 124 16.76 1.65 -23.07
C GLY A 124 16.78 0.34 -22.27
N THR A 125 16.17 -0.76 -22.74
CA THR A 125 16.19 -2.07 -22.09
C THR A 125 17.61 -2.57 -21.83
N GLY A 126 18.50 -2.50 -22.82
CA GLY A 126 19.90 -2.92 -22.67
C GLY A 126 20.69 -2.09 -21.65
N CYS A 127 20.50 -0.76 -21.63
CA CYS A 127 21.15 0.12 -20.65
C CYS A 127 20.63 -0.13 -19.24
N SER A 128 19.32 -0.33 -19.10
CA SER A 128 18.64 -0.60 -17.83
C SER A 128 19.08 -1.95 -17.27
N LEU A 129 19.15 -3.00 -18.12
CA LEU A 129 19.62 -4.32 -17.74
C LEU A 129 21.06 -4.27 -17.19
N ALA A 130 21.99 -3.67 -17.95
CA ALA A 130 23.39 -3.58 -17.54
C ALA A 130 23.56 -2.75 -16.25
N SER A 131 22.78 -1.67 -16.09
CA SER A 131 22.82 -0.83 -14.89
C SER A 131 22.25 -1.56 -13.67
N ALA A 132 21.15 -2.31 -13.83
CA ALA A 132 20.56 -3.12 -12.78
C ALA A 132 21.50 -4.25 -12.34
N ILE A 133 22.17 -4.93 -13.28
CA ILE A 133 23.20 -5.93 -12.95
C ILE A 133 24.35 -5.28 -12.16
N ALA A 134 24.84 -4.14 -12.62
CA ALA A 134 25.91 -3.42 -11.93
C ALA A 134 25.53 -3.00 -10.51
N ALA A 135 24.31 -2.49 -10.31
CA ALA A 135 23.79 -2.12 -9.00
C ALA A 135 23.67 -3.34 -8.06
N ASN A 136 23.14 -4.47 -8.57
CA ASN A 136 23.03 -5.71 -7.82
C ASN A 136 24.41 -6.25 -7.40
N LEU A 137 25.38 -6.26 -8.32
CA LEU A 137 26.76 -6.68 -8.03
C LEU A 137 27.45 -5.75 -7.02
N ALA A 138 27.19 -4.44 -7.08
CA ALA A 138 27.69 -3.50 -6.09
C ALA A 138 27.10 -3.73 -4.69
N GLY A 139 25.89 -4.29 -4.61
CA GLY A 139 25.26 -4.79 -3.38
C GLY A 139 25.67 -6.21 -2.99
N GLU A 140 26.78 -6.73 -3.55
CA GLU A 140 27.33 -8.06 -3.25
C GLU A 140 26.38 -9.24 -3.56
N ILE A 141 25.41 -9.03 -4.45
CA ILE A 141 24.53 -10.10 -4.93
C ILE A 141 25.31 -10.99 -5.91
N GLU A 142 25.25 -12.32 -5.72
CA GLU A 142 25.86 -13.30 -6.63
C GLU A 142 25.39 -13.11 -8.09
N ILE A 143 26.28 -13.33 -9.07
CA ILE A 143 26.09 -12.95 -10.47
C ILE A 143 24.83 -13.55 -11.12
N THR A 144 24.54 -14.82 -10.87
CA THR A 144 23.35 -15.51 -11.41
C THR A 144 22.08 -14.89 -10.87
N ARG A 145 22.03 -14.61 -9.56
CA ARG A 145 20.91 -13.88 -8.95
C ARG A 145 20.84 -12.44 -9.44
N ALA A 146 21.96 -11.72 -9.52
CA ALA A 146 22.03 -10.33 -9.98
C ALA A 146 21.48 -10.16 -11.40
N VAL A 147 21.81 -11.08 -12.30
CA VAL A 147 21.27 -11.15 -13.66
C VAL A 147 19.77 -11.43 -13.65
N ARG A 148 19.31 -12.42 -12.87
CA ARG A 148 17.89 -12.77 -12.80
C ARG A 148 17.03 -11.61 -12.29
N GLU A 149 17.46 -10.91 -11.23
CA GLU A 149 16.74 -9.75 -10.71
C GLU A 149 16.75 -8.58 -11.71
N ALA A 150 17.84 -8.39 -12.45
CA ALA A 150 17.91 -7.36 -13.48
C ALA A 150 16.99 -7.65 -14.68
N CYS A 151 16.88 -8.92 -15.10
CA CYS A 151 15.92 -9.32 -16.14
C CYS A 151 14.48 -9.05 -15.69
N ARG A 152 14.12 -9.42 -14.44
CA ARG A 152 12.81 -9.14 -13.85
C ARG A 152 12.49 -7.65 -13.76
N TYR A 153 13.48 -6.83 -13.38
CA TYR A 153 13.35 -5.37 -13.35
C TYR A 153 13.00 -4.81 -14.73
N VAL A 154 13.72 -5.24 -15.77
CA VAL A 154 13.44 -4.79 -17.15
C VAL A 154 12.10 -5.30 -17.64
N GLU A 155 11.75 -6.56 -17.38
CA GLU A 155 10.46 -7.15 -17.74
C GLU A 155 9.30 -6.37 -17.11
N ALA A 156 9.35 -6.11 -15.80
CA ALA A 156 8.34 -5.33 -15.11
C ALA A 156 8.26 -3.89 -15.66
N GLY A 157 9.40 -3.28 -15.96
CA GLY A 157 9.44 -1.96 -16.61
C GLY A 157 8.80 -1.94 -17.99
N ILE A 158 8.94 -3.00 -18.79
CA ILE A 158 8.27 -3.12 -20.09
C ILE A 158 6.75 -3.31 -19.88
N ASN A 159 6.37 -4.22 -18.98
CA ASN A 159 4.97 -4.60 -18.76
C ASN A 159 4.12 -3.48 -18.14
N THR A 160 4.75 -2.60 -17.37
CA THR A 160 4.10 -1.44 -16.72
C THR A 160 4.39 -0.12 -17.45
N SER A 161 4.98 -0.19 -18.64
CA SER A 161 5.23 1.00 -19.46
C SER A 161 3.93 1.65 -19.94
N THR A 162 3.98 2.96 -20.17
CA THR A 162 2.90 3.72 -20.80
C THR A 162 3.43 4.37 -22.07
N ASP A 163 2.57 4.52 -23.07
CA ASP A 163 2.97 5.09 -24.35
C ASP A 163 3.27 6.59 -24.20
N LEU A 164 4.53 6.96 -24.45
CA LEU A 164 4.99 8.34 -24.44
C LEU A 164 5.39 8.75 -25.87
N GLY A 165 4.61 9.65 -26.46
CA GLY A 165 4.81 10.12 -27.83
C GLY A 165 4.27 9.16 -28.90
N LYS A 166 4.87 9.17 -30.10
CA LYS A 166 4.37 8.44 -31.29
C LYS A 166 5.28 7.30 -31.78
N GLY A 167 6.39 7.04 -31.08
CA GLY A 167 7.41 6.06 -31.47
C GLY A 167 7.59 4.93 -30.45
N ASN A 168 8.72 4.21 -30.52
CA ASN A 168 9.09 3.24 -29.48
C ASN A 168 9.37 3.98 -28.16
N GLY A 169 8.55 3.72 -27.13
CA GLY A 169 8.65 4.40 -25.85
C GLY A 169 9.71 3.80 -24.90
N PRO A 170 10.00 4.51 -23.80
CA PRO A 170 10.85 4.01 -22.72
C PRO A 170 10.11 2.98 -21.86
N ILE A 171 10.87 2.15 -21.14
CA ILE A 171 10.32 1.32 -20.06
C ILE A 171 9.96 2.19 -18.83
N ASN A 172 9.11 1.69 -17.93
CA ASN A 172 8.81 2.33 -16.65
C ASN A 172 9.86 1.96 -15.58
N HIS A 173 10.79 2.85 -15.26
CA HIS A 173 11.79 2.62 -14.18
C HIS A 173 11.22 2.74 -12.76
N PHE A 174 10.00 3.26 -12.59
CA PHE A 174 9.36 3.52 -11.30
C PHE A 174 8.33 2.44 -10.93
N HIS A 175 8.30 1.31 -11.64
CA HIS A 175 7.30 0.25 -11.47
C HIS A 175 7.26 -0.38 -10.06
N SER A 176 8.31 -0.21 -9.26
CA SER A 176 8.41 -0.67 -7.87
C SER A 176 8.46 0.45 -6.85
N LEU A 177 8.18 1.69 -7.27
CA LEU A 177 8.19 2.88 -6.42
C LEU A 177 6.79 3.48 -6.37
N TYR A 178 6.27 3.68 -5.18
CA TYR A 178 5.00 4.36 -4.96
C TYR A 178 5.21 5.52 -3.99
N SER A 179 4.50 6.62 -4.27
CA SER A 179 4.42 7.76 -3.38
C SER A 179 3.10 7.70 -2.63
N LEU A 180 3.13 8.03 -1.35
CA LEU A 180 1.90 8.25 -0.58
C LEU A 180 1.21 9.52 -1.08
N PRO A 181 -0.13 9.57 -1.06
CA PRO A 181 -0.88 10.75 -1.50
C PRO A 181 -0.88 11.89 -0.46
N TYR A 182 -0.16 11.74 0.66
CA TYR A 182 -0.08 12.69 1.76
C TYR A 182 1.36 12.79 2.31
N ALA A 183 1.66 13.92 2.94
CA ALA A 183 2.91 14.11 3.66
C ALA A 183 2.91 13.37 5.00
N PRO A 184 4.06 12.88 5.51
CA PRO A 184 4.12 12.23 6.82
C PRO A 184 3.59 13.14 7.93
N GLY A 185 2.61 12.66 8.70
CA GLY A 185 1.95 13.43 9.76
C GLY A 185 0.65 14.13 9.35
N HIS A 186 0.20 13.94 8.11
CA HIS A 186 -1.03 14.53 7.56
C HIS A 186 -1.98 13.46 7.00
N PHE A 187 -1.93 12.23 7.48
CA PHE A 187 -2.82 11.18 7.01
C PHE A 187 -4.28 11.40 7.40
N ILE A 188 -4.53 11.82 8.64
CA ILE A 188 -5.88 12.12 9.14
C ILE A 188 -6.46 13.30 8.38
N ASP A 189 -5.68 14.39 8.23
CA ASP A 189 -6.07 15.55 7.42
C ASP A 189 -6.45 15.10 6.00
N TYR A 190 -5.58 14.31 5.37
CA TYR A 190 -5.83 13.75 4.04
C TYR A 190 -7.16 13.00 3.97
N ILE A 191 -7.45 12.12 4.92
CA ILE A 191 -8.70 11.33 4.91
C ILE A 191 -9.92 12.23 5.11
N LEU A 192 -9.88 13.13 6.09
CA LEU A 192 -11.01 14.02 6.40
C LEU A 192 -11.28 15.03 5.27
N GLU A 193 -10.27 15.38 4.48
CA GLU A 193 -10.40 16.28 3.31
C GLU A 193 -10.84 15.56 2.03
N ARG A 194 -10.93 14.22 2.02
CA ARG A 194 -11.32 13.49 0.82
C ARG A 194 -12.77 13.76 0.40
N PRO A 195 -13.06 13.93 -0.91
CA PRO A 195 -14.42 14.15 -1.40
C PRO A 195 -15.43 13.03 -1.08
N ASP A 196 -14.98 11.78 -0.94
CA ASP A 196 -15.82 10.64 -0.58
C ASP A 196 -16.02 10.46 0.93
N VAL A 197 -15.23 11.16 1.76
CA VAL A 197 -15.33 11.14 3.24
C VAL A 197 -16.08 12.36 3.76
N GLN A 198 -15.87 13.54 3.18
CA GLN A 198 -16.47 14.79 3.66
C GLN A 198 -17.99 14.73 3.88
N PRO A 199 -18.80 14.20 2.95
CA PRO A 199 -20.26 14.15 3.14
C PRO A 199 -20.69 13.31 4.35
N VAL A 200 -20.08 12.13 4.53
CA VAL A 200 -20.40 11.25 5.65
C VAL A 200 -19.85 11.81 6.97
N TRP A 201 -18.66 12.41 6.95
CA TRP A 201 -18.07 13.05 8.12
C TRP A 201 -18.91 14.24 8.62
N GLN A 202 -19.40 15.07 7.69
CA GLN A 202 -20.29 16.18 8.02
C GLN A 202 -21.63 15.67 8.58
N ALA A 203 -22.25 14.69 7.92
CA ALA A 203 -23.51 14.12 8.39
C ALA A 203 -23.39 13.53 9.81
N PHE A 204 -22.25 12.95 10.16
CA PHE A 204 -21.95 12.47 11.50
C PHE A 204 -21.70 13.62 12.50
N THR A 205 -20.78 14.53 12.19
CA THR A 205 -20.32 15.55 13.15
C THR A 205 -21.29 16.72 13.31
N GLU A 206 -22.18 16.91 12.34
CA GLU A 206 -23.21 17.95 12.33
C GLU A 206 -24.62 17.38 12.50
N HIS A 207 -24.75 16.16 12.99
CA HIS A 207 -26.04 15.47 13.09
C HIS A 207 -27.09 16.22 13.93
N GLU A 208 -28.36 16.12 13.54
CA GLU A 208 -29.49 16.78 14.24
C GLU A 208 -29.58 16.39 15.72
N PHE A 209 -29.27 15.14 16.06
CA PHE A 209 -29.22 14.65 17.44
C PHE A 209 -28.31 15.53 18.33
N VAL A 210 -27.06 15.77 17.90
CA VAL A 210 -26.09 16.52 18.69
C VAL A 210 -26.38 18.03 18.67
N GLN A 211 -26.99 18.53 17.59
CA GLN A 211 -27.50 19.91 17.56
C GLN A 211 -28.63 20.12 18.58
N LYS A 212 -29.62 19.22 18.61
CA LYS A 212 -30.72 19.28 19.59
C LYS A 212 -30.23 19.11 21.02
N LEU A 213 -29.19 18.30 21.22
CA LEU A 213 -28.51 18.15 22.51
C LEU A 213 -27.88 19.48 22.96
N SER A 214 -27.18 20.19 22.07
CA SER A 214 -26.47 21.43 22.43
C SER A 214 -27.40 22.59 22.80
N ILE A 215 -28.61 22.63 22.24
CA ILE A 215 -29.62 23.66 22.54
C ILE A 215 -30.65 23.22 23.59
N GLY A 216 -30.51 22.02 24.16
CA GLY A 216 -31.43 21.48 25.17
C GLY A 216 -32.82 21.09 24.64
N ALA A 217 -32.99 20.95 23.32
CA ALA A 217 -34.26 20.65 22.67
C ALA A 217 -34.49 19.14 22.42
N LEU A 218 -33.49 18.29 22.67
CA LEU A 218 -33.62 16.84 22.53
C LEU A 218 -34.63 16.31 23.58
N PRO A 219 -35.61 15.46 23.20
CA PRO A 219 -36.49 14.83 24.17
C PRO A 219 -35.71 13.96 25.16
N VAL A 220 -36.05 14.06 26.45
CA VAL A 220 -35.33 13.35 27.52
C VAL A 220 -35.36 11.82 27.33
N GLU A 221 -36.48 11.27 26.89
CA GLU A 221 -36.60 9.81 26.66
C GLU A 221 -35.70 9.32 25.52
N ASN A 222 -35.53 10.15 24.48
CA ASN A 222 -34.64 9.87 23.36
C ASN A 222 -33.17 9.85 23.84
N PHE A 223 -32.81 10.81 24.69
CA PHE A 223 -31.48 10.86 25.31
C PHE A 223 -31.23 9.67 26.25
N LYS A 224 -32.21 9.27 27.06
CA LYS A 224 -32.14 8.07 27.91
C LYS A 224 -31.90 6.81 27.08
N TRP A 225 -32.63 6.65 25.97
CA TRP A 225 -32.44 5.51 25.07
C TRP A 225 -31.02 5.48 24.49
N TYR A 226 -30.50 6.63 24.04
CA TYR A 226 -29.12 6.77 23.63
C TYR A 226 -28.14 6.32 24.73
N LEU A 227 -28.29 6.82 25.97
CA LEU A 227 -27.40 6.45 27.08
C LEU A 227 -27.39 4.95 27.39
N VAL A 228 -28.55 4.28 27.30
CA VAL A 228 -28.66 2.82 27.48
C VAL A 228 -27.86 2.10 26.41
N GLN A 229 -28.08 2.46 25.14
CA GLN A 229 -27.40 1.82 24.02
C GLN A 229 -25.91 2.12 24.00
N ASP A 230 -25.51 3.33 24.40
CA ASP A 230 -24.11 3.73 24.53
C ASP A 230 -23.38 2.89 25.59
N TYR A 231 -24.01 2.63 26.74
CA TYR A 231 -23.45 1.72 27.75
C TYR A 231 -23.22 0.30 27.19
N LEU A 232 -24.19 -0.25 26.45
CA LEU A 232 -24.06 -1.57 25.81
C LEU A 232 -23.00 -1.56 24.70
N TYR A 233 -22.88 -0.47 23.95
CA TYR A 233 -21.81 -0.26 22.98
C TYR A 233 -20.44 -0.25 23.66
N LEU A 234 -20.28 0.47 24.79
CA LEU A 234 -19.01 0.58 25.51
C LEU A 234 -18.48 -0.78 26.00
N VAL A 235 -19.34 -1.75 26.31
CA VAL A 235 -18.92 -3.13 26.57
C VAL A 235 -18.23 -3.73 25.34
N ASN A 236 -18.81 -3.54 24.16
CA ASN A 236 -18.22 -4.01 22.91
C ASN A 236 -16.98 -3.20 22.50
N PHE A 237 -16.96 -1.89 22.80
CA PHE A 237 -15.79 -1.03 22.60
C PHE A 237 -14.60 -1.47 23.47
N ALA A 238 -14.84 -1.88 24.73
CA ALA A 238 -13.84 -2.49 25.58
C ALA A 238 -13.31 -3.82 25.00
N ARG A 239 -14.20 -4.66 24.44
CA ARG A 239 -13.80 -5.89 23.74
C ARG A 239 -12.94 -5.61 22.51
N SER A 240 -13.27 -4.58 21.72
CA SER A 240 -12.49 -4.16 20.56
C SER A 240 -11.09 -3.65 20.97
N ASN A 241 -10.98 -2.91 22.08
CA ASN A 241 -9.68 -2.47 22.60
C ASN A 241 -8.85 -3.64 23.19
N ALA A 242 -9.51 -4.63 23.81
CA ALA A 242 -8.84 -5.87 24.20
C ALA A 242 -8.33 -6.66 22.98
N LEU A 243 -9.09 -6.66 21.88
CA LEU A 243 -8.65 -7.25 20.61
C LEU A 243 -7.48 -6.46 19.99
N ALA A 244 -7.45 -5.13 20.14
CA ALA A 244 -6.30 -4.31 19.74
C ALA A 244 -5.05 -4.69 20.54
N ALA A 245 -5.18 -4.94 21.86
CA ALA A 245 -4.08 -5.46 22.68
C ALA A 245 -3.57 -6.81 22.15
N TYR A 246 -4.48 -7.74 21.85
CA TYR A 246 -4.13 -9.05 21.29
C TYR A 246 -3.37 -8.95 19.96
N LYS A 247 -3.69 -7.96 19.12
CA LYS A 247 -3.04 -7.75 17.81
C LYS A 247 -1.73 -6.98 17.87
N SER A 248 -1.41 -6.40 19.01
CA SER A 248 -0.21 -5.58 19.16
C SER A 248 1.05 -6.44 19.21
N HIS A 249 2.16 -5.92 18.70
CA HIS A 249 3.43 -6.67 18.62
C HIS A 249 4.44 -6.29 19.71
N THR A 250 4.15 -5.22 20.47
CA THR A 250 5.04 -4.72 21.53
C THR A 250 4.32 -4.63 22.86
N VAL A 251 5.06 -4.82 23.96
CA VAL A 251 4.52 -4.73 25.32
C VAL A 251 3.96 -3.34 25.61
N ASP A 252 4.57 -2.29 25.07
CA ASP A 252 4.10 -0.92 25.23
C ASP A 252 2.73 -0.71 24.57
N GLU A 253 2.52 -1.23 23.34
CA GLU A 253 1.22 -1.18 22.66
C GLU A 253 0.16 -2.01 23.38
N ILE A 254 0.52 -3.20 23.86
CA ILE A 254 -0.38 -4.04 24.68
C ILE A 254 -0.81 -3.28 25.94
N ALA A 255 0.14 -2.65 26.63
CA ALA A 255 -0.13 -1.89 27.84
C ALA A 255 -1.03 -0.68 27.55
N MET A 256 -0.78 0.06 26.46
CA MET A 256 -1.63 1.18 26.05
C MET A 256 -3.08 0.72 25.80
N SER A 257 -3.30 -0.35 25.04
CA SER A 257 -4.65 -0.87 24.80
C SER A 257 -5.32 -1.38 26.08
N ALA A 258 -4.58 -2.01 26.99
CA ALA A 258 -5.10 -2.43 28.29
C ALA A 258 -5.52 -1.23 29.16
N GLN A 259 -4.76 -0.13 29.13
CA GLN A 259 -5.13 1.10 29.83
C GLN A 259 -6.42 1.71 29.28
N ILE A 260 -6.66 1.64 27.96
CA ILE A 260 -7.94 2.08 27.37
C ILE A 260 -9.10 1.24 27.92
N VAL A 261 -8.94 -0.09 28.04
CA VAL A 261 -9.97 -0.96 28.64
C VAL A 261 -10.27 -0.59 30.09
N LEU A 262 -9.23 -0.32 30.89
CA LEU A 262 -9.40 0.14 32.28
C LEU A 262 -10.05 1.52 32.36
N HIS A 263 -9.70 2.42 31.45
CA HIS A 263 -10.32 3.74 31.37
C HIS A 263 -11.80 3.64 31.01
N ILE A 264 -12.18 2.81 30.02
CA ILE A 264 -13.59 2.54 29.70
C ILE A 264 -14.34 2.01 30.93
N GLN A 265 -13.73 1.10 31.69
CA GLN A 265 -14.34 0.58 32.92
C GLN A 265 -14.58 1.68 33.98
N HIS A 266 -13.68 2.66 34.08
CA HIS A 266 -13.86 3.81 34.95
C HIS A 266 -14.98 4.75 34.45
N GLU A 267 -14.96 5.10 33.16
CA GLU A 267 -15.95 5.98 32.54
C GLU A 267 -17.36 5.39 32.58
N MET A 268 -17.51 4.08 32.38
CA MET A 268 -18.79 3.41 32.50
C MET A 268 -19.41 3.55 33.90
N LYS A 269 -18.60 3.73 34.95
CA LYS A 269 -19.12 4.03 36.30
C LYS A 269 -19.70 5.43 36.38
N LEU A 270 -19.02 6.42 35.80
CA LEU A 270 -19.51 7.81 35.72
C LEU A 270 -20.77 7.90 34.84
N HIS A 271 -20.82 7.10 33.78
CA HIS A 271 -21.99 6.96 32.92
C HIS A 271 -23.20 6.43 33.69
N LEU A 272 -23.02 5.41 34.55
CA LEU A 272 -24.09 4.90 35.42
C LEU A 272 -24.58 5.95 36.41
N ASP A 273 -23.68 6.74 37.01
CA ASP A 273 -24.07 7.85 37.89
C ASP A 273 -24.86 8.92 37.13
N TYR A 274 -24.51 9.18 35.86
CA TYR A 274 -25.24 10.09 34.99
C TYR A 274 -26.61 9.53 34.59
N CYS A 275 -26.70 8.26 34.19
CA CYS A 275 -27.96 7.55 33.93
C CYS A 275 -28.90 7.57 35.14
N ALA A 276 -28.36 7.41 36.36
CA ALA A 276 -29.13 7.49 37.59
C ALA A 276 -29.79 8.86 37.79
N SER A 277 -29.15 9.95 37.34
CA SER A 277 -29.75 11.30 37.36
C SER A 277 -30.98 11.44 36.46
N PHE A 278 -31.14 10.54 35.48
CA PHE A 278 -32.32 10.41 34.62
C PHE A 278 -33.30 9.33 35.11
N GLY A 279 -33.03 8.67 36.24
CA GLY A 279 -33.88 7.62 36.81
C GLY A 279 -33.69 6.24 36.17
N LEU A 280 -32.57 5.99 35.49
CA LEU A 280 -32.21 4.68 34.95
C LEU A 280 -31.31 3.94 35.94
N SER A 281 -31.72 2.75 36.39
CA SER A 281 -30.85 1.90 37.22
C SER A 281 -29.89 1.09 36.35
N LYS A 282 -28.81 0.58 36.98
CA LYS A 282 -27.88 -0.34 36.31
C LYS A 282 -28.59 -1.60 35.79
N GLU A 283 -29.54 -2.13 36.55
CA GLU A 283 -30.30 -3.33 36.19
C GLU A 283 -31.20 -3.08 34.96
N ASP A 284 -31.81 -1.89 34.87
CA ASP A 284 -32.60 -1.50 33.69
C ASP A 284 -31.73 -1.45 32.42
N ILE A 285 -30.51 -0.93 32.54
CA ILE A 285 -29.55 -0.82 31.43
C ILE A 285 -29.05 -2.22 31.01
N GLU A 286 -28.60 -3.04 31.95
CA GLU A 286 -28.01 -4.35 31.64
C GLU A 286 -29.04 -5.38 31.15
N SER A 287 -30.31 -5.21 31.50
CA SER A 287 -31.40 -6.04 30.99
C SER A 287 -31.96 -5.56 29.64
N SER A 288 -31.56 -4.36 29.18
CA SER A 288 -31.98 -3.81 27.90
C SER A 288 -31.35 -4.56 26.72
N LYS A 289 -32.10 -4.65 25.62
CA LYS A 289 -31.62 -5.30 24.40
C LYS A 289 -30.75 -4.34 23.58
N GLU A 290 -29.63 -4.83 23.04
CA GLU A 290 -28.88 -4.11 21.99
C GLU A 290 -29.84 -3.79 20.82
N SER A 291 -29.91 -2.54 20.42
CA SER A 291 -30.63 -2.14 19.21
C SER A 291 -29.98 -2.78 17.98
N LEU A 292 -30.71 -2.83 16.87
CA LEU A 292 -30.13 -3.32 15.61
C LEU A 292 -28.94 -2.47 15.17
N THR A 293 -28.98 -1.16 15.42
CA THR A 293 -27.89 -0.23 15.14
C THR A 293 -26.68 -0.51 16.02
N CYS A 294 -26.86 -0.63 17.35
CA CYS A 294 -25.77 -0.94 18.27
C CYS A 294 -25.13 -2.29 17.94
N THR A 295 -25.95 -3.29 17.58
CA THR A 295 -25.48 -4.58 17.10
C THR A 295 -24.68 -4.42 15.81
N ALA A 296 -25.24 -3.77 14.78
CA ALA A 296 -24.56 -3.60 13.49
C ALA A 296 -23.20 -2.90 13.65
N TYR A 297 -23.15 -1.83 14.46
CA TYR A 297 -21.92 -1.07 14.66
C TYR A 297 -20.86 -1.88 15.42
N SER A 298 -21.23 -2.43 16.58
CA SER A 298 -20.29 -3.22 17.39
C SER A 298 -19.79 -4.47 16.67
N ARG A 299 -20.65 -5.15 15.90
CA ARG A 299 -20.25 -6.34 15.14
C ARG A 299 -19.39 -5.97 13.94
N TYR A 300 -19.61 -4.83 13.28
CA TYR A 300 -18.73 -4.36 12.22
C TYR A 300 -17.31 -4.11 12.73
N ILE A 301 -17.15 -3.38 13.84
CA ILE A 301 -15.81 -3.11 14.42
C ILE A 301 -15.10 -4.42 14.77
N LEU A 302 -15.81 -5.35 15.43
CA LEU A 302 -15.23 -6.63 15.84
C LEU A 302 -14.92 -7.54 14.65
N ASP A 303 -15.70 -7.48 13.57
CA ASP A 303 -15.45 -8.24 12.34
C ASP A 303 -14.23 -7.72 11.58
N ILE A 304 -14.12 -6.39 11.40
CA ILE A 304 -12.91 -5.74 10.87
C ILE A 304 -11.71 -6.06 11.74
N GLY A 305 -11.89 -6.02 13.06
CA GLY A 305 -10.90 -6.47 14.01
C GLY A 305 -10.50 -7.92 13.73
N GLN A 306 -11.41 -8.88 13.74
CA GLN A 306 -11.04 -10.29 13.62
C GLN A 306 -10.42 -10.64 12.27
N SER A 307 -10.95 -10.11 11.17
CA SER A 307 -10.52 -10.42 9.82
C SER A 307 -9.31 -9.59 9.35
N GLY A 308 -9.14 -8.37 9.87
CA GLY A 308 -8.09 -7.43 9.48
C GLY A 308 -6.89 -7.41 10.42
N ASP A 309 -5.97 -6.48 10.18
CA ASP A 309 -4.84 -6.20 11.06
C ASP A 309 -5.19 -5.18 12.16
N TRP A 310 -4.20 -4.81 12.97
CA TRP A 310 -4.37 -3.82 14.02
C TRP A 310 -4.79 -2.45 13.48
N LEU A 311 -4.23 -2.01 12.34
CA LEU A 311 -4.50 -0.69 11.79
C LEU A 311 -5.92 -0.59 11.23
N ALA A 312 -6.43 -1.63 10.58
CA ALA A 312 -7.83 -1.72 10.15
C ALA A 312 -8.79 -1.59 11.34
N LEU A 313 -8.51 -2.27 12.46
CA LEU A 313 -9.29 -2.14 13.68
C LEU A 313 -9.28 -0.70 14.23
N GLN A 314 -8.10 -0.06 14.26
CA GLN A 314 -8.02 1.34 14.70
C GLN A 314 -8.82 2.27 13.78
N PHE A 315 -8.82 2.02 12.47
CA PHE A 315 -9.61 2.80 11.51
C PHE A 315 -11.13 2.59 11.64
N ALA A 316 -11.57 1.41 12.08
CA ALA A 316 -12.97 1.18 12.44
C ALA A 316 -13.38 1.89 13.74
N LEU A 317 -12.43 2.11 14.66
CA LEU A 317 -12.63 2.81 15.93
C LEU A 317 -12.43 4.34 15.82
N ALA A 318 -11.70 4.81 14.81
CA ALA A 318 -11.29 6.20 14.67
C ALA A 318 -12.45 7.21 14.58
N PRO A 319 -13.58 6.94 13.88
CA PRO A 319 -14.70 7.86 13.86
C PRO A 319 -15.24 8.20 15.25
N CYS A 320 -15.31 7.21 16.15
CA CYS A 320 -15.74 7.42 17.52
C CYS A 320 -14.80 8.40 18.25
N LEU A 321 -13.50 8.12 18.25
CA LEU A 321 -12.51 8.96 18.95
C LEU A 321 -12.43 10.38 18.36
N LEU A 322 -12.24 10.48 17.05
CA LEU A 322 -12.02 11.75 16.38
C LEU A 322 -13.31 12.57 16.30
N GLY A 323 -14.43 11.90 16.05
CA GLY A 323 -15.72 12.54 15.80
C GLY A 323 -16.33 13.13 17.04
N TYR A 324 -16.36 12.40 18.15
CA TYR A 324 -16.89 12.93 19.41
C TYR A 324 -16.08 14.13 19.89
N GLY A 325 -14.74 14.09 19.75
CA GLY A 325 -13.88 15.24 20.04
C GLY A 325 -14.19 16.45 19.14
N ALA A 326 -14.34 16.23 17.83
CA ALA A 326 -14.68 17.28 16.87
C ALA A 326 -16.07 17.89 17.13
N ILE A 327 -17.07 17.04 17.39
CA ILE A 327 -18.44 17.44 17.74
C ILE A 327 -18.42 18.31 18.98
N ALA A 328 -17.82 17.82 20.07
CA ALA A 328 -17.87 18.50 21.35
C ALA A 328 -17.14 19.84 21.32
N GLN A 329 -15.96 19.91 20.69
CA GLN A 329 -15.23 21.17 20.48
C GLN A 329 -16.07 22.18 19.69
N ARG A 330 -16.68 21.76 18.58
CA ARG A 330 -17.57 22.63 17.78
C ARG A 330 -18.74 23.15 18.61
N LEU A 331 -19.46 22.27 19.31
CA LEU A 331 -20.66 22.63 20.06
C LEU A 331 -20.34 23.48 21.30
N PHE A 332 -19.20 23.25 21.96
CA PHE A 332 -18.80 24.04 23.12
C PHE A 332 -18.50 25.49 22.76
N HIS A 333 -17.98 25.74 21.56
CA HIS A 333 -17.62 27.06 21.05
C HIS A 333 -18.71 27.73 20.19
N ALA A 334 -19.77 27.01 19.82
CA ALA A 334 -20.91 27.54 19.08
C ALA A 334 -21.73 28.55 19.90
N GLU A 335 -22.11 29.67 19.28
CA GLU A 335 -22.91 30.73 19.93
C GLU A 335 -24.36 30.29 20.17
N GLU A 336 -24.87 29.41 19.32
CA GLU A 336 -26.21 28.86 19.38
C GLU A 336 -26.43 27.86 20.52
N SER A 337 -25.34 27.31 21.09
CA SER A 337 -25.42 26.31 22.15
C SER A 337 -25.86 26.92 23.49
N VAL A 338 -26.77 26.23 24.19
CA VAL A 338 -27.34 26.69 25.47
C VAL A 338 -26.67 25.96 26.62
N ARG A 339 -25.99 26.71 27.51
CA ARG A 339 -25.30 26.15 28.70
C ARG A 339 -26.20 26.12 29.93
N GLU A 340 -26.81 27.25 30.25
CA GLU A 340 -27.62 27.39 31.45
C GLU A 340 -28.97 26.66 31.30
N GLY A 341 -29.29 25.78 32.24
CA GLY A 341 -30.54 25.01 32.22
C GLY A 341 -30.58 23.86 31.21
N ASN A 342 -29.48 23.59 30.48
CA ASN A 342 -29.40 22.46 29.57
C ASN A 342 -29.04 21.18 30.32
N ASN A 343 -29.98 20.24 30.38
CA ASN A 343 -29.83 18.95 31.06
C ASN A 343 -28.72 18.06 30.47
N TYR A 344 -28.24 18.37 29.27
CA TYR A 344 -27.27 17.57 28.53
C TYR A 344 -25.88 18.20 28.47
N TRP A 345 -25.69 19.41 29.02
CA TRP A 345 -24.44 20.17 28.86
C TRP A 345 -23.21 19.40 29.36
N LYS A 346 -23.37 18.63 30.43
CA LYS A 346 -22.31 17.77 30.99
C LYS A 346 -21.73 16.78 29.96
N TRP A 347 -22.55 16.29 29.03
CA TRP A 347 -22.07 15.43 27.95
C TRP A 347 -21.04 16.16 27.08
N ILE A 348 -21.31 17.42 26.70
CA ILE A 348 -20.38 18.23 25.90
C ILE A 348 -19.09 18.51 26.68
N GLU A 349 -19.21 18.84 27.96
CA GLU A 349 -18.06 19.12 28.83
C GLU A 349 -17.12 17.93 28.94
N ASN A 350 -17.64 16.71 29.07
CA ASN A 350 -16.83 15.49 29.17
C ASN A 350 -15.95 15.28 27.94
N TYR A 351 -16.44 15.58 26.73
CA TYR A 351 -15.70 15.37 25.48
C TYR A 351 -14.77 16.55 25.11
N VAL A 352 -14.88 17.69 25.79
CA VAL A 352 -13.94 18.82 25.69
C VAL A 352 -12.85 18.76 26.77
N ALA A 353 -13.04 17.94 27.80
CA ALA A 353 -12.10 17.80 28.91
C ALA A 353 -10.69 17.39 28.46
N ASP A 354 -9.71 17.71 29.30
CA ASP A 354 -8.28 17.55 29.01
C ASP A 354 -7.89 16.09 28.76
N ASP A 355 -8.51 15.15 29.47
CA ASP A 355 -8.30 13.71 29.34
C ASP A 355 -8.76 13.19 27.98
N TYR A 356 -9.98 13.54 27.54
CA TYR A 356 -10.48 13.16 26.22
C TYR A 356 -9.66 13.83 25.11
N SER A 357 -9.35 15.12 25.26
CA SER A 357 -8.50 15.85 24.32
C SER A 357 -7.09 15.25 24.22
N ALA A 358 -6.53 14.74 25.33
CA ALA A 358 -5.26 14.01 25.32
C ALA A 358 -5.38 12.66 24.61
N ALA A 359 -6.49 11.93 24.82
CA ALA A 359 -6.77 10.67 24.13
C ALA A 359 -6.86 10.87 22.61
N VAL A 360 -7.56 11.91 22.14
CA VAL A 360 -7.66 12.26 20.71
C VAL A 360 -6.28 12.55 20.12
N LYS A 361 -5.45 13.34 20.82
CA LYS A 361 -4.07 13.65 20.37
C LYS A 361 -3.21 12.39 20.27
N LEU A 362 -3.25 11.53 21.30
CA LEU A 362 -2.47 10.30 21.34
C LEU A 362 -2.93 9.31 20.26
N GLY A 363 -4.25 9.10 20.11
CA GLY A 363 -4.81 8.25 19.08
C GLY A 363 -4.45 8.74 17.68
N SER A 364 -4.59 10.05 17.44
CA SER A 364 -4.21 10.68 16.17
C SER A 364 -2.73 10.46 15.85
N ALA A 365 -1.84 10.74 16.80
CA ALA A 365 -0.40 10.53 16.63
C ALA A 365 -0.04 9.06 16.36
N THR A 366 -0.80 8.13 16.95
CA THR A 366 -0.60 6.69 16.74
C THR A 366 -1.04 6.27 15.33
N LEU A 367 -2.21 6.73 14.87
CA LEU A 367 -2.66 6.51 13.50
C LEU A 367 -1.66 7.07 12.48
N GLU A 368 -1.20 8.31 12.68
CA GLU A 368 -0.19 8.96 11.84
C GLU A 368 1.12 8.18 11.77
N LYS A 369 1.59 7.65 12.91
CA LYS A 369 2.82 6.86 12.97
C LYS A 369 2.69 5.57 12.14
N HIS A 370 1.58 4.86 12.28
CA HIS A 370 1.38 3.56 11.62
C HIS A 370 1.02 3.69 10.14
N SER A 371 0.61 4.87 9.68
CA SER A 371 0.29 5.13 8.27
C SER A 371 1.49 5.61 7.42
N ARG A 372 2.70 5.72 7.98
CA ARG A 372 3.88 6.18 7.22
C ARG A 372 4.40 5.20 6.18
N GLN A 373 4.08 3.92 6.31
CA GLN A 373 4.69 2.84 5.53
C GLN A 373 3.64 1.92 4.87
N ILE A 374 2.45 2.46 4.61
CA ILE A 374 1.39 1.72 3.92
C ILE A 374 1.46 1.93 2.41
N SER A 375 0.90 1.00 1.65
CA SER A 375 0.78 1.15 0.19
C SER A 375 -0.41 2.08 -0.15
N PRO A 376 -0.44 2.71 -1.34
CA PRO A 376 -1.61 3.46 -1.79
C PRO A 376 -2.89 2.61 -1.81
N PHE A 377 -2.80 1.33 -2.14
CA PHE A 377 -3.93 0.41 -2.06
C PHE A 377 -4.46 0.27 -0.63
N ARG A 378 -3.55 0.15 0.35
CA ARG A 378 -3.91 0.06 1.77
C ARG A 378 -4.56 1.34 2.28
N VAL A 379 -4.16 2.51 1.76
CA VAL A 379 -4.83 3.79 2.05
C VAL A 379 -6.30 3.71 1.67
N GLU A 380 -6.62 3.28 0.45
CA GLU A 380 -8.00 3.18 -0.02
C GLU A 380 -8.83 2.21 0.84
N GLU A 381 -8.26 1.06 1.21
CA GLU A 381 -8.93 0.10 2.09
C GLU A 381 -9.28 0.71 3.45
N LEU A 382 -8.34 1.41 4.10
CA LEU A 382 -8.57 2.06 5.39
C LEU A 382 -9.60 3.18 5.31
N VAL A 383 -9.65 3.92 4.20
CA VAL A 383 -10.69 4.94 3.98
C VAL A 383 -12.06 4.31 3.89
N GLN A 384 -12.22 3.19 3.18
CA GLN A 384 -13.53 2.52 3.10
C GLN A 384 -14.00 2.01 4.46
N ILE A 385 -13.07 1.51 5.29
CA ILE A 385 -13.38 1.13 6.68
C ILE A 385 -13.85 2.35 7.48
N PHE A 386 -13.13 3.47 7.37
CA PHE A 386 -13.47 4.72 8.06
C PHE A 386 -14.85 5.23 7.66
N ILE A 387 -15.15 5.28 6.36
CA ILE A 387 -16.46 5.69 5.81
C ILE A 387 -17.55 4.82 6.42
N ARG A 388 -17.43 3.49 6.33
CA ARG A 388 -18.45 2.57 6.84
C ARG A 388 -18.64 2.68 8.35
N ALA A 389 -17.57 2.83 9.13
CA ALA A 389 -17.67 3.07 10.56
C ALA A 389 -18.36 4.42 10.86
N THR A 390 -18.11 5.45 10.06
CA THR A 390 -18.78 6.76 10.19
C THR A 390 -20.28 6.68 9.83
N GLU A 391 -20.66 5.90 8.81
CA GLU A 391 -22.07 5.63 8.49
C GLU A 391 -22.81 4.96 9.66
N LEU A 392 -22.12 4.06 10.38
CA LEU A 392 -22.68 3.36 11.53
C LEU A 392 -22.83 4.29 12.75
N GLU A 393 -21.93 5.26 12.93
CA GLU A 393 -22.07 6.34 13.91
C GLU A 393 -23.28 7.24 13.63
N ILE A 394 -23.51 7.60 12.36
CA ILE A 394 -24.74 8.32 11.95
C ILE A 394 -25.97 7.51 12.34
N GLY A 395 -25.96 6.20 12.05
CA GLY A 395 -27.05 5.31 12.45
C GLY A 395 -27.27 5.31 13.96
N PHE A 396 -26.20 5.42 14.76
CA PHE A 396 -26.26 5.52 16.22
C PHE A 396 -26.92 6.83 16.66
N TRP A 397 -26.64 7.94 15.99
CA TRP A 397 -27.36 9.19 16.20
C TRP A 397 -28.81 9.15 15.76
N ASP A 398 -29.13 8.53 14.63
CA ASP A 398 -30.51 8.35 14.18
C ASP A 398 -31.33 7.53 15.18
N MET A 399 -30.73 6.48 15.73
CA MET A 399 -31.33 5.68 16.81
C MET A 399 -31.62 6.55 18.04
N GLY A 400 -30.63 7.33 18.49
CA GLY A 400 -30.82 8.28 19.58
C GLY A 400 -31.87 9.35 19.27
N LEU A 401 -31.95 9.83 18.04
CA LEU A 401 -32.89 10.87 17.61
C LEU A 401 -34.33 10.35 17.54
N ARG A 402 -34.54 9.10 17.15
CA ARG A 402 -35.86 8.46 17.10
C ARG A 402 -36.34 7.93 18.46
N GLY A 403 -35.41 7.51 19.32
CA GLY A 403 -35.75 6.84 20.58
C GLY A 403 -36.22 5.38 20.37
N GLU A 404 -35.73 4.71 19.32
CA GLU A 404 -36.13 3.36 18.88
C GLU A 404 -34.97 2.37 18.85
#